data_AF-A0A535PDB8-F1
#
_entry.id   AF-A0A535PDB8-F1
#
_cell.length_a   1.000
_cell.length_b   1.000
_cell.length_c   1.000
_cell.angle_alpha   90.00
_cell.angle_beta   90.00
_cell.angle_gamma   90.00
#
_symmetry.space_group_name_H-M   'P 1'
#
loop_
_entity.id
_entity.type
_entity.pdbx_description
1 polymer ?
#
loop_
_entity_poly.entity_id
_entity_poly.type
_entity_poly.pdbx_seq_one_letter_code
_entity_poly.pdbx_strand_id
1 'polypeptide(L)' 'MRKILPPSRRIFMVDVQMLVMLAGRERTEDEYRELLRAAGLRLTQVIPTDSRFQLIEAVPA' A
#
# COMPACT_ATOMS: atom_id res chain seq x y z
N MET A 1 3.73 8.04 -10.43
CA MET A 1 3.72 6.81 -9.61
C MET A 1 4.51 7.06 -8.33
N ARG A 2 3.85 7.39 -7.22
CA ARG A 2 4.52 7.66 -5.95
C ARG A 2 4.17 6.50 -5.00
N LYS A 3 5.08 5.53 -4.84
CA LYS A 3 4.98 4.55 -3.75
C LYS A 3 5.06 5.32 -2.42
N ILE A 4 4.32 4.87 -1.41
CA ILE A 4 4.01 5.61 -0.16
C ILE A 4 5.25 5.85 0.74
N LEU A 5 6.45 5.45 0.35
CA LEU A 5 7.69 5.76 1.08
C LEU A 5 8.79 6.17 0.11
N PRO A 6 9.76 7.02 0.51
CA PRO A 6 10.95 7.26 -0.30
C PRO A 6 11.63 5.91 -0.60
N PRO A 7 12.25 5.74 -1.79
CA PRO A 7 12.73 4.45 -2.26
C PRO A 7 13.94 4.00 -1.44
N SER A 8 13.69 3.44 -0.26
CA SER A 8 14.70 2.65 0.43
C SER A 8 14.83 1.32 -0.30
N ARG A 9 16.07 0.94 -0.64
CA ARG A 9 16.41 -0.29 -1.38
C ARG A 9 15.78 -1.57 -0.80
N ARG A 10 15.46 -1.53 0.50
CA ARG A 10 14.86 -2.63 1.25
C ARG A 10 13.35 -2.83 0.97
N ILE A 11 12.59 -1.77 0.67
CA ILE A 11 11.16 -1.88 0.32
C ILE A 11 10.97 -2.48 -1.07
N PHE A 12 11.86 -2.15 -2.00
CA PHE A 12 11.84 -2.73 -3.35
C PHE A 12 11.99 -4.26 -3.34
N MET A 13 12.84 -4.81 -2.46
CA MET A 13 13.04 -6.25 -2.35
C MET A 13 11.80 -7.00 -1.85
N VAL A 14 10.94 -6.36 -1.05
CA VAL A 14 9.69 -6.98 -0.58
C VAL A 14 8.71 -7.16 -1.74
N ASP A 15 8.59 -6.17 -2.62
CA ASP A 15 7.71 -6.27 -3.80
C ASP A 15 8.14 -7.42 -4.74
N VAL A 16 9.45 -7.60 -4.91
CA VAL A 16 10.00 -8.74 -5.67
C VAL A 16 9.78 -10.06 -4.94
N GLN A 17 9.94 -10.10 -3.61
CA GLN A 17 9.64 -11.29 -2.82
C GLN A 17 8.17 -11.72 -2.98
N MET A 18 7.24 -10.76 -2.92
CA MET A 18 5.81 -11.01 -3.14
C MET A 18 5.55 -11.57 -4.53
N LEU A 19 6.21 -11.03 -5.56
CA LEU A 19 6.09 -11.53 -6.93
C LEU A 19 6.58 -12.96 -7.07
N VAL A 20 7.76 -13.28 -6.54
CA VAL A 20 8.38 -14.60 -6.71
C VAL A 20 7.70 -15.67 -5.88
N MET A 21 7.34 -15.37 -4.62
CA MET A 21 6.84 -16.39 -3.70
C MET A 21 5.33 -16.58 -3.78
N LEU A 22 4.58 -15.52 -4.10
CA LEU A 22 3.11 -15.49 -3.99
C LEU A 22 2.42 -15.04 -5.28
N ALA A 23 3.17 -14.79 -6.36
CA ALA A 23 2.66 -14.15 -7.59
C ALA A 23 1.93 -12.81 -7.33
N GLY A 24 2.31 -12.13 -6.24
CA GLY A 24 1.68 -10.89 -5.77
C GLY A 24 2.47 -9.64 -6.12
N ARG A 25 1.88 -8.47 -5.84
CA ARG A 25 2.53 -7.16 -5.94
C ARG A 25 1.99 -6.24 -4.86
N GLU A 26 2.87 -5.45 -4.27
CA GLU A 26 2.48 -4.44 -3.30
C GLU A 26 1.75 -3.28 -4.00
N ARG A 27 0.61 -2.90 -3.44
CA ARG A 27 -0.21 -1.80 -3.96
C ARG A 27 0.35 -0.44 -3.55
N THR A 28 0.22 0.51 -4.46
CA THR A 28 0.41 1.95 -4.22
C THR A 28 -0.81 2.54 -3.51
N GLU A 29 -0.69 3.78 -3.03
CA GLU A 29 -1.83 4.49 -2.40
C GLU A 29 -3.00 4.63 -3.35
N ASP A 30 -2.74 4.97 -4.60
CA ASP A 30 -3.76 5.18 -5.62
C ASP A 30 -4.52 3.88 -5.91
N GLU A 31 -3.81 2.74 -5.97
CA GLU A 31 -4.42 1.42 -6.13
C GLU A 31 -5.25 1.03 -4.90
N TYR A 32 -4.81 1.37 -3.69
CA TYR A 32 -5.61 1.18 -2.48
C TYR A 32 -6.83 2.09 -2.44
N ARG A 33 -6.70 3.34 -2.89
CA ARG A 33 -7.79 4.31 -2.97
C ARG A 33 -8.89 3.81 -3.90
N GLU A 34 -8.52 3.31 -5.08
CA GLU A 34 -9.49 2.74 -6.02
C GLU A 34 -10.12 1.44 -5.49
N LEU A 35 -9.32 0.56 -4.87
CA LEU A 35 -9.85 -0.66 -4.24
C LEU A 35 -10.88 -0.35 -3.15
N LEU A 36 -10.58 0.60 -2.26
CA LEU A 36 -11.48 1.01 -1.18
C LEU A 36 -12.74 1.67 -1.74
N ARG A 37 -12.59 2.53 -2.74
CA ARG A 37 -13.72 3.17 -3.42
C ARG A 37 -14.66 2.15 -4.04
N ALA A 38 -14.12 1.14 -4.71
CA ALA A 38 -14.91 0.04 -5.27
C ALA A 38 -15.66 -0.77 -4.20
N ALA A 39 -15.16 -0.77 -2.96
CA ALA A 39 -15.79 -1.40 -1.80
C ALA A 39 -16.76 -0.48 -1.02
N GLY A 40 -17.02 0.74 -1.49
CA GLY A 40 -17.88 1.71 -0.78
C GLY A 40 -17.21 2.38 0.42
N LEU A 41 -15.88 2.44 0.43
CA LEU A 41 -15.06 3.08 1.47
C LEU A 41 -14.26 4.24 0.89
N ARG A 42 -14.00 5.26 1.71
CA ARG A 42 -13.14 6.39 1.39
C ARG A 42 -11.87 6.35 2.24
N LEU A 43 -10.71 6.25 1.60
CA LEU A 43 -9.40 6.37 2.24
C LEU A 43 -9.26 7.77 2.86
N THR A 44 -9.07 7.85 4.17
CA THR A 44 -8.90 9.11 4.92
C THR A 44 -7.43 9.46 5.11
N GLN A 45 -6.61 8.48 5.47
CA GLN A 45 -5.21 8.69 5.81
C GLN A 45 -4.37 7.43 5.57
N VAL A 46 -3.09 7.63 5.26
CA VAL A 46 -2.06 6.60 5.39
C VAL A 46 -1.05 7.03 6.44
N ILE A 47 -0.88 6.21 7.47
CA ILE A 47 -0.10 6.54 8.66
C ILE A 47 1.18 5.70 8.64
N PRO A 48 2.38 6.32 8.60
CA PRO A 48 3.63 5.59 8.75
C PRO A 48 3.73 5.01 10.17
N THR A 49 4.32 3.83 10.29
CA THR A 49 4.62 3.20 11.59
C THR A 49 6.14 3.05 11.75
N ASP A 50 6.61 2.74 12.95
CA ASP A 50 8.03 2.40 13.20
C ASP A 50 8.42 1.00 12.67
N SER A 51 7.69 0.51 11.65
CA SER A 51 7.94 -0.76 10.97
C SER A 51 8.00 -0.56 9.45
N ARG A 52 8.07 -1.67 8.70
CA ARG A 52 7.98 -1.61 7.22
C ARG A 52 6.55 -1.48 6.71
N PHE A 53 5.56 -1.59 7.59
CA PHE A 53 4.14 -1.51 7.26
C PHE A 53 3.59 -0.10 7.53
N GLN A 54 2.46 0.20 6.91
CA GLN A 54 1.74 1.45 7.10
C GLN A 54 0.28 1.12 7.40
N LEU A 55 -0.36 1.95 8.22
CA LEU A 55 -1.78 1.81 8.53
C LEU A 55 -2.58 2.61 7.49
N ILE A 56 -3.54 1.96 6.84
CA ILE A 56 -4.50 2.61 5.95
C ILE A 56 -5.80 2.79 6.71
N GLU A 57 -6.22 4.03 6.90
CA GLU A 57 -7.50 4.37 7.50
C GLU A 57 -8.54 4.64 6.41
N ALA A 58 -9.73 4.07 6.57
CA ALA A 58 -10.85 4.27 5.67
C ALA A 58 -12.18 4.24 6.44
N VAL A 59 -13.15 5.00 5.95
CA VAL A 59 -14.52 5.08 6.49
C VAL A 59 -15.54 4.77 5.39
N PRO A 60 -16.80 4.41 5.71
CA PRO A 60 -17.87 4.37 4.72
C PRO A 60 -17.91 5.65 3.88
N ALA A 61 -18.06 5.49 2.57
CA ALA A 61 -18.08 6.60 1.62
C ALA A 61 -19.31 7.51 1.80
#